data_AF-A0A2V6ZLH8-F1
#
_entry.id   AF-A0A2V6ZLH8-F1
#
_cell.length_a   1.000
_cell.length_b   1.000
_cell.length_c   1.000
_cell.angle_alpha   90.00
_cell.angle_beta   90.00
_cell.angle_gamma   90.00
#
_symmetry.space_group_name_H-M   'P 1'
#
loop_
_entity.id
_entity.type
_entity.pdbx_description
1 polymer ?
#
loop_
_entity_poly.entity_id
_entity_poly.type
_entity_poly.pdbx_seq_one_letter_code
_entity_poly.pdbx_strand_id
1 'polypeptide(L)'
;MTDRDFTRASCVAAVRVSADTPERRRAELSTSLQRLGDFLEWSEVGRGPFGSAIPRGARVVVKPNWVLHENRGPWGLGPLVTDPGLIHAVVEGVLAAGPARVVVGDAPLQGCDLERLLGDTGLDRWAADLQTREPAFEGVRDFRRTTCEFRYGVRVAREDQQPESDFVLFDLGAESLLEPVTDMRGSFRVTQYDPRKMRQTHAPGRHCYLVARAIVEADVVVNVPKLKTHCKAGITSALKNLVGINGNKEFLPHHRVGGSRHGGDCYPGGSVLKRAIEVALDQSNLASAPGTRAFAWSATGDVLGRIAQLMGDEVGVEGAWSGNDTVWRTCLDLNRILNYGRTDGTLAETPQRRVLHVVDAMIAGQGDGPLAAEPLELGLLLGGGNPAAVDWVGAHLLGYDPHRVALAREAFGRFRWPITAFERDEVRLIGDLGGGTATLSDVLAATQSIKHPPGWRDSAAASLERR
;
A
#
# COMPACT_ATOMS: atom_id res chain seq x y z
N MET A 1 -7.75 -9.77 27.83
CA MET A 1 -7.53 -8.77 26.75
C MET A 1 -6.05 -8.58 26.62
N THR A 2 -5.48 -8.69 25.42
CA THR A 2 -4.04 -8.50 25.21
C THR A 2 -3.78 -7.04 24.89
N ASP A 3 -2.61 -6.51 25.28
CA ASP A 3 -2.13 -5.18 24.85
C ASP A 3 -2.07 -5.03 23.31
N ARG A 4 -2.28 -6.10 22.53
CA ARG A 4 -2.13 -6.11 21.07
C ARG A 4 -3.43 -5.85 20.30
N ASP A 5 -4.56 -5.63 20.97
CA ASP A 5 -5.85 -5.46 20.30
C ASP A 5 -6.05 -4.03 19.75
N PHE A 6 -5.51 -3.79 18.54
CA PHE A 6 -5.70 -2.54 17.78
C PHE A 6 -7.04 -2.50 17.02
N THR A 7 -7.81 -3.59 17.01
CA THR A 7 -9.07 -3.67 16.24
C THR A 7 -10.13 -2.70 16.75
N ARG A 8 -9.95 -2.17 17.97
CA ARG A 8 -10.84 -1.21 18.63
C ARG A 8 -10.36 0.25 18.56
N ALA A 9 -9.20 0.51 17.95
CA ALA A 9 -8.63 1.85 17.90
C ALA A 9 -9.30 2.70 16.81
N SER A 10 -10.41 3.37 17.15
CA SER A 10 -11.17 4.19 16.19
C SER A 10 -10.66 5.62 16.02
N CYS A 11 -9.71 6.06 16.85
CA CYS A 11 -9.11 7.38 16.77
C CYS A 11 -8.02 7.46 15.70
N VAL A 12 -8.04 8.54 14.92
CA VAL A 12 -7.01 8.94 13.97
C VAL A 12 -6.54 10.33 14.36
N ALA A 13 -5.25 10.49 14.67
CA ALA A 13 -4.66 11.80 14.91
C ALA A 13 -4.17 12.41 13.60
N ALA A 14 -4.38 13.72 13.43
CA ALA A 14 -3.78 14.51 12.37
C ALA A 14 -2.98 15.67 12.96
N VAL A 15 -1.71 15.79 12.57
CA VAL A 15 -0.79 16.82 13.07
C VAL A 15 -0.26 17.61 11.89
N ARG A 16 -0.25 18.95 12.01
CA ARG A 16 0.31 19.83 10.98
C ARG A 16 1.83 19.83 11.06
N VAL A 17 2.47 19.82 9.88
CA VAL A 17 3.92 19.98 9.70
C VAL A 17 4.14 21.24 8.86
N SER A 18 4.83 22.22 9.44
CA SER A 18 5.07 23.58 8.94
C SER A 18 6.56 23.83 8.66
N ALA A 19 7.11 23.18 7.63
CA ALA A 19 8.54 23.29 7.33
C ALA A 19 8.85 24.04 6.03
N ASP A 20 9.41 25.24 6.15
CA ASP A 20 9.89 26.05 5.01
C ASP A 20 11.24 25.58 4.44
N THR A 21 12.03 24.79 5.18
CA THR A 21 13.35 24.26 4.73
C THR A 21 13.58 22.79 5.13
N PRO A 22 14.45 22.04 4.42
CA PRO A 22 14.74 20.63 4.72
C PRO A 22 15.32 20.36 6.13
N GLU A 23 16.22 21.21 6.63
CA GLU A 23 16.84 21.02 7.95
C GLU A 23 15.85 21.29 9.08
N ARG A 24 15.00 22.32 8.92
CA ARG A 24 13.90 22.60 9.84
C ARG A 24 12.87 21.48 9.82
N ARG A 25 12.62 20.90 8.63
CA ARG A 25 11.70 19.77 8.45
C ARG A 25 12.06 18.58 9.32
N ARG A 26 13.34 18.23 9.50
CA ARG A 26 13.72 17.08 10.36
C ARG A 26 13.40 17.32 11.84
N ALA A 27 13.82 18.45 12.40
CA ALA A 27 13.54 18.76 13.81
C ALA A 27 12.03 18.89 14.07
N GLU A 28 11.32 19.45 13.10
CA GLU A 28 9.87 19.56 13.15
C GLU A 28 9.16 18.21 13.00
N LEU A 29 9.67 17.31 12.16
CA LEU A 29 9.12 15.95 12.02
C LEU A 29 9.22 15.19 13.33
N SER A 30 10.35 15.25 14.04
CA SER A 30 10.48 14.62 15.36
C SER A 30 9.50 15.21 16.37
N THR A 31 9.32 16.54 16.37
CA THR A 31 8.36 17.23 17.25
C THR A 31 6.90 16.89 16.89
N SER A 32 6.58 16.84 15.60
CA SER A 32 5.25 16.50 15.09
C SER A 32 4.92 15.04 15.37
N LEU A 33 5.90 14.15 15.26
CA LEU A 33 5.77 12.74 15.62
C LEU A 33 5.58 12.56 17.13
N GLN A 34 6.27 13.34 17.96
CA GLN A 34 6.04 13.38 19.41
C GLN A 34 4.59 13.76 19.72
N ARG A 35 4.09 14.86 19.14
CA ARG A 35 2.70 15.30 19.32
C ARG A 35 1.69 14.26 18.81
N LEU A 36 1.99 13.61 17.67
CA LEU A 36 1.17 12.52 17.15
C LEU A 36 1.09 11.36 18.15
N GLY A 37 2.24 10.98 18.74
CA GLY A 37 2.32 9.98 19.79
C GLY A 37 1.57 10.38 21.06
N ASP A 38 1.63 11.66 21.46
CA ASP A 38 0.91 12.19 22.62
C ASP A 38 -0.62 12.12 22.42
N PHE A 39 -1.11 12.53 21.24
CA PHE A 39 -2.55 12.45 20.91
C PHE A 39 -3.08 11.02 20.90
N LEU A 40 -2.25 10.05 20.52
CA LEU A 40 -2.62 8.63 20.42
C LEU A 40 -2.25 7.82 21.66
N GLU A 41 -1.74 8.46 22.71
CA GLU A 41 -1.27 7.81 23.95
C GLU A 41 -0.18 6.76 23.69
N TRP A 42 0.63 6.97 22.65
CA TRP A 42 1.76 6.12 22.30
C TRP A 42 3.06 6.54 22.97
N SER A 43 3.17 7.80 23.34
CA SER A 43 4.38 8.36 23.90
C SER A 43 4.58 7.97 25.37
N GLU A 44 5.83 8.03 25.82
CA GLU A 44 6.19 7.90 27.22
C GLU A 44 7.39 8.80 27.51
N VAL A 45 7.37 9.49 28.65
CA VAL A 45 8.45 10.39 29.07
C VAL A 45 9.77 9.62 29.11
N GLY A 46 10.77 10.13 28.38
CA GLY A 46 12.09 9.49 28.28
C GLY A 46 12.19 8.29 27.32
N ARG A 47 11.11 7.90 26.65
CA ARG A 47 11.09 6.81 25.64
C ARG A 47 10.48 7.24 24.29
N GLY A 48 10.30 8.54 24.09
CA GLY A 48 9.94 9.13 22.79
C GLY A 48 8.49 8.91 22.36
N PRO A 49 8.16 9.12 21.07
CA PRO A 49 6.80 9.12 20.53
C PRO A 49 6.09 7.76 20.59
N PHE A 50 6.84 6.67 20.77
CA PHE A 50 6.31 5.31 20.76
C PHE A 50 6.57 4.53 22.05
N GLY A 51 7.02 5.19 23.13
CA GLY A 51 7.45 4.52 24.35
C GLY A 51 6.39 3.60 24.97
N SER A 52 5.13 4.05 25.07
CA SER A 52 4.00 3.25 25.55
C SER A 52 3.52 2.23 24.51
N ALA A 53 3.72 2.51 23.22
CA ALA A 53 3.27 1.66 22.13
C ALA A 53 4.22 0.50 21.81
N ILE A 54 5.53 0.65 22.05
CA ILE A 54 6.57 -0.33 21.74
C ILE A 54 7.14 -0.88 23.04
N PRO A 55 6.93 -2.18 23.37
CA PRO A 55 7.56 -2.79 24.52
C PRO A 55 9.09 -2.78 24.42
N ARG A 56 9.77 -2.65 25.56
CA ARG A 56 11.23 -2.80 25.62
C ARG A 56 11.64 -4.18 25.10
N GLY A 57 12.71 -4.24 24.32
CA GLY A 57 13.20 -5.49 23.74
C GLY A 57 12.34 -6.03 22.59
N ALA A 58 11.34 -5.29 22.10
CA ALA A 58 10.54 -5.70 20.95
C ALA A 58 11.38 -5.80 19.67
N ARG A 59 11.00 -6.72 18.78
CA ARG A 59 11.43 -6.75 17.38
C ARG A 59 10.51 -5.86 16.58
N VAL A 60 11.06 -4.81 15.97
CA VAL A 60 10.28 -3.80 15.26
C VAL A 60 10.63 -3.79 13.78
N VAL A 61 9.61 -3.74 12.92
CA VAL A 61 9.78 -3.45 11.50
C VAL A 61 9.14 -2.10 11.18
N VAL A 62 9.89 -1.22 10.53
CA VAL A 62 9.40 0.01 9.92
C VAL A 62 9.19 -0.23 8.43
N LYS A 63 7.96 -0.04 7.96
CA LYS A 63 7.53 -0.42 6.60
C LYS A 63 7.14 0.82 5.79
N PRO A 64 8.07 1.44 5.02
CA PRO A 64 7.80 2.62 4.20
C PRO A 64 7.04 2.26 2.91
N ASN A 65 6.76 3.24 2.04
CA ASN A 65 6.19 3.06 0.71
C ASN A 65 7.18 3.51 -0.37
N TRP A 66 7.92 2.60 -1.00
CA TRP A 66 9.02 2.95 -1.92
C TRP A 66 8.72 2.84 -3.41
N VAL A 67 7.61 2.23 -3.82
CA VAL A 67 7.02 2.24 -5.19
C VAL A 67 8.03 2.13 -6.36
N LEU A 68 8.63 3.23 -6.82
CA LEU A 68 9.62 3.32 -7.90
C LEU A 68 10.71 4.36 -7.55
N HIS A 69 11.89 4.22 -8.18
CA HIS A 69 13.03 5.15 -8.07
C HIS A 69 12.85 6.46 -8.84
N GLU A 70 11.78 6.58 -9.62
CA GLU A 70 11.47 7.77 -10.40
C GLU A 70 9.96 7.88 -10.60
N ASN A 71 9.46 9.11 -10.53
CA ASN A 71 8.08 9.42 -10.86
C ASN A 71 7.94 9.46 -12.38
N ARG A 72 6.95 8.76 -12.93
CA ARG A 72 6.70 8.78 -14.38
C ARG A 72 6.15 10.13 -14.87
N GLY A 73 5.69 10.98 -13.95
CA GLY A 73 5.41 12.39 -14.18
C GLY A 73 6.58 13.30 -13.75
N PRO A 74 6.52 14.59 -14.06
CA PRO A 74 7.63 15.54 -13.84
C PRO A 74 7.80 15.97 -12.37
N TRP A 75 7.15 15.30 -11.41
CA TRP A 75 6.92 15.81 -10.05
C TRP A 75 7.91 15.32 -8.99
N GLY A 76 8.90 14.52 -9.39
CA GLY A 76 9.90 13.96 -8.49
C GLY A 76 9.32 12.95 -7.48
N LEU A 77 10.16 12.57 -6.51
CA LEU A 77 9.86 11.51 -5.54
C LEU A 77 8.88 11.94 -4.45
N GLY A 78 8.73 13.25 -4.22
CA GLY A 78 7.90 13.86 -3.18
C GLY A 78 6.51 13.22 -3.04
N PRO A 79 5.67 13.18 -4.08
CA PRO A 79 4.34 12.53 -4.02
C PRO A 79 4.37 11.01 -4.24
N LEU A 80 5.52 10.43 -4.59
CA LEU A 80 5.65 9.04 -5.02
C LEU A 80 5.95 8.09 -3.86
N VAL A 81 6.90 8.45 -3.00
CA VAL A 81 7.42 7.58 -1.94
C VAL A 81 7.28 8.22 -0.56
N THR A 82 7.35 7.43 0.51
CA THR A 82 7.43 7.96 1.87
C THR A 82 8.65 8.88 2.02
N ASP A 83 8.45 10.06 2.59
CA ASP A 83 9.49 11.05 2.82
C ASP A 83 10.66 10.45 3.63
N PRO A 84 11.92 10.55 3.14
CA PRO A 84 13.09 10.03 3.84
C PRO A 84 13.27 10.61 5.24
N GLY A 85 12.98 11.90 5.43
CA GLY A 85 13.04 12.55 6.73
C GLY A 85 12.03 11.96 7.72
N LEU A 86 10.84 11.60 7.26
CA LEU A 86 9.86 10.89 8.09
C LEU A 86 10.35 9.48 8.47
N ILE A 87 10.97 8.75 7.53
CA ILE A 87 11.57 7.43 7.83
C ILE A 87 12.62 7.58 8.94
N HIS A 88 13.48 8.61 8.85
CA HIS A 88 14.49 8.88 9.88
C HIS A 88 13.84 9.15 11.24
N ALA A 89 12.87 10.08 11.30
CA ALA A 89 12.20 10.46 12.54
C ALA A 89 11.45 9.28 13.19
N VAL A 90 10.79 8.44 12.36
CA VAL A 90 10.12 7.23 12.84
C VAL A 90 11.14 6.24 13.42
N VAL A 91 12.25 5.98 12.73
CA VAL A 91 13.26 5.04 13.22
C VAL A 91 13.93 5.54 14.50
N GLU A 92 14.26 6.83 14.58
CA GLU A 92 14.78 7.44 15.82
C GLU A 92 13.78 7.34 16.98
N GLY A 93 12.50 7.62 16.72
CA GLY A 93 11.44 7.45 17.72
C GLY A 93 11.27 6.00 18.16
N VAL A 94 11.41 5.03 17.24
CA VAL A 94 11.36 3.60 17.54
C VAL A 94 12.55 3.20 18.41
N LEU A 95 13.76 3.63 18.07
CA LEU A 95 14.98 3.35 18.84
C LEU A 95 14.90 3.93 20.26
N ALA A 96 14.34 5.14 20.42
CA ALA A 96 14.10 5.75 21.72
C ALA A 96 13.19 4.90 22.64
N ALA A 97 12.31 4.08 22.07
CA ALA A 97 11.47 3.16 22.84
C ALA A 97 12.26 1.95 23.40
N GLY A 98 13.51 1.73 23.00
CA GLY A 98 14.38 0.64 23.46
C GLY A 98 14.01 -0.75 22.92
N PRO A 99 13.89 -0.93 21.59
CA PRO A 99 13.67 -2.23 20.96
C PRO A 99 14.92 -3.11 21.04
N ALA A 100 14.76 -4.42 20.86
CA ALA A 100 15.92 -5.31 20.69
C ALA A 100 16.47 -5.24 19.26
N ARG A 101 15.59 -5.00 18.27
CA ARG A 101 15.91 -5.04 16.84
C ARG A 101 14.99 -4.09 16.08
N VAL A 102 15.53 -3.39 15.10
CA VAL A 102 14.79 -2.52 14.17
C VAL A 102 15.24 -2.80 12.75
N VAL A 103 14.30 -3.14 11.88
CA VAL A 103 14.51 -3.31 10.44
C VAL A 103 13.64 -2.31 9.68
N VAL A 104 14.17 -1.67 8.65
CA VAL A 104 13.37 -0.93 7.67
C VAL A 104 13.22 -1.79 6.42
N GLY A 105 12.01 -2.01 5.90
CA GLY A 105 11.88 -2.83 4.69
C GLY A 105 10.56 -2.70 3.95
N ASP A 106 10.64 -2.86 2.63
CA ASP A 106 9.52 -2.83 1.69
C ASP A 106 9.80 -3.74 0.49
N ALA A 107 8.75 -4.11 -0.25
CA ALA A 107 8.82 -4.73 -1.56
C ALA A 107 8.22 -3.77 -2.62
N PRO A 108 9.03 -2.84 -3.17
CA PRO A 108 8.57 -1.89 -4.18
C PRO A 108 8.15 -2.59 -5.48
N LEU A 109 7.79 -1.83 -6.52
CA LEU A 109 7.54 -2.43 -7.83
C LEU A 109 8.80 -3.15 -8.32
N GLN A 110 8.60 -4.20 -9.11
CA GLN A 110 9.70 -5.05 -9.57
C GLN A 110 10.71 -4.31 -10.44
N GLY A 111 10.23 -3.33 -11.20
CA GLY A 111 11.07 -2.44 -12.00
C GLY A 111 11.74 -1.33 -11.20
N CYS A 112 11.58 -1.28 -9.87
CA CYS A 112 12.29 -0.32 -9.04
C CYS A 112 13.77 -0.73 -8.91
N ASP A 113 14.68 0.08 -9.43
CA ASP A 113 16.07 0.14 -8.97
C ASP A 113 16.12 0.66 -7.53
N LEU A 114 16.22 -0.26 -6.56
CA LEU A 114 16.20 0.12 -5.15
C LEU A 114 17.52 0.78 -4.72
N GLU A 115 18.65 0.37 -5.30
CA GLU A 115 19.95 0.97 -4.99
C GLU A 115 19.97 2.45 -5.39
N ARG A 116 19.49 2.76 -6.61
CA ARG A 116 19.31 4.15 -7.04
C ARG A 116 18.35 4.91 -6.14
N LEU A 117 17.19 4.35 -5.80
CA LEU A 117 16.23 5.02 -4.92
C LEU A 117 16.86 5.38 -3.56
N LEU A 118 17.58 4.44 -2.94
CA LEU A 118 18.22 4.67 -1.64
C LEU A 118 19.37 5.69 -1.75
N GLY A 119 20.16 5.66 -2.82
CA GLY A 119 21.24 6.61 -3.07
C GLY A 119 20.75 8.04 -3.36
N ASP A 120 19.71 8.18 -4.19
CA ASP A 120 19.10 9.46 -4.57
C ASP A 120 18.39 10.12 -3.36
N THR A 121 17.86 9.32 -2.44
CA THR A 121 17.23 9.80 -1.19
C THR A 121 18.22 9.95 -0.02
N GLY A 122 19.45 9.42 -0.14
CA GLY A 122 20.45 9.39 0.91
C GLY A 122 20.16 8.42 2.07
N LEU A 123 19.15 7.56 1.91
CA LEU A 123 18.78 6.54 2.91
C LEU A 123 19.88 5.48 3.07
N ASP A 124 20.66 5.22 2.03
CA ASP A 124 21.81 4.31 2.05
C ASP A 124 22.89 4.78 3.05
N ARG A 125 23.33 6.03 2.93
CA ARG A 125 24.36 6.66 3.77
C ARG A 125 23.86 6.82 5.19
N TRP A 126 22.61 7.24 5.37
CA TRP A 126 21.99 7.36 6.69
C TRP A 126 21.89 6.00 7.39
N ALA A 127 21.44 4.96 6.68
CA ALA A 127 21.29 3.64 7.27
C ALA A 127 22.66 3.05 7.70
N ALA A 128 23.70 3.21 6.87
CA ALA A 128 25.05 2.73 7.20
C ALA A 128 25.64 3.44 8.44
N ASP A 129 25.48 4.76 8.54
CA ASP A 129 25.89 5.52 9.72
C ASP A 129 25.11 5.11 10.97
N LEU A 130 23.79 4.94 10.86
CA LEU A 130 22.95 4.54 11.98
C LEU A 130 23.29 3.13 12.48
N GLN A 131 23.52 2.17 11.58
CA GLN A 131 23.93 0.80 11.96
C GLN A 131 25.24 0.79 12.76
N THR A 132 26.15 1.72 12.48
CA THR A 132 27.43 1.85 13.20
C THR A 132 27.23 2.38 14.63
N ARG A 133 26.25 3.27 14.81
CA ARG A 133 25.99 3.95 16.09
C ARG A 133 24.98 3.21 16.98
N GLU A 134 24.05 2.48 16.38
CA GLU A 134 22.90 1.87 17.06
C GLU A 134 22.86 0.36 16.81
N PRO A 135 23.37 -0.48 17.72
CA PRO A 135 23.42 -1.94 17.55
C PRO A 135 22.06 -2.62 17.36
N ALA A 136 20.98 -1.96 17.80
CA ALA A 136 19.62 -2.47 17.61
C ALA A 136 19.11 -2.25 16.17
N PHE A 137 19.72 -1.38 15.37
CA PHE A 137 19.31 -1.13 13.99
C PHE A 137 20.00 -2.09 13.03
N GLU A 138 19.23 -2.99 12.41
CA GLU A 138 19.74 -4.00 11.49
C GLU A 138 19.80 -3.51 10.04
N GLY A 139 19.29 -2.31 9.74
CA GLY A 139 19.37 -1.69 8.41
C GLY A 139 18.12 -1.81 7.55
N VAL A 140 18.34 -1.57 6.26
CA VAL A 140 17.32 -1.62 5.20
C VAL A 140 17.30 -3.00 4.54
N ARG A 141 16.11 -3.55 4.31
CA ARG A 141 15.90 -4.84 3.63
C ARG A 141 14.94 -4.71 2.44
N ASP A 142 15.32 -5.33 1.33
CA ASP A 142 14.44 -5.53 0.16
C ASP A 142 13.65 -6.83 0.34
N PHE A 143 12.32 -6.74 0.42
CA PHE A 143 11.47 -7.91 0.56
C PHE A 143 11.13 -8.60 -0.78
N ARG A 144 11.64 -8.13 -1.93
CA ARG A 144 11.35 -8.75 -3.23
C ARG A 144 12.18 -10.01 -3.45
N ARG A 145 11.52 -11.10 -3.85
CA ARG A 145 12.18 -12.27 -4.48
C ARG A 145 12.29 -12.14 -5.99
N THR A 146 11.49 -11.25 -6.60
CA THR A 146 11.49 -11.03 -8.03
C THR A 146 11.62 -9.54 -8.36
N THR A 147 12.66 -9.20 -9.11
CA THR A 147 12.87 -7.89 -9.73
C THR A 147 12.76 -8.02 -11.24
N CYS A 148 12.62 -6.92 -11.96
CA CYS A 148 12.60 -6.96 -13.42
C CYS A 148 13.22 -5.73 -14.06
N GLU A 149 13.70 -5.91 -15.28
CA GLU A 149 14.07 -4.82 -16.19
C GLU A 149 13.27 -4.95 -17.49
N PHE A 150 12.97 -3.83 -18.15
CA PHE A 150 12.33 -3.86 -19.47
C PHE A 150 13.38 -3.67 -20.54
N ARG A 151 13.55 -4.69 -21.41
CA ARG A 151 14.43 -4.62 -22.57
C ARG A 151 13.58 -4.67 -23.83
N TYR A 152 13.61 -3.59 -24.61
CA TYR A 152 12.81 -3.44 -25.85
C TYR A 152 11.30 -3.71 -25.65
N GLY A 153 10.74 -3.25 -24.52
CA GLY A 153 9.34 -3.44 -24.17
C GLY A 153 8.99 -4.82 -23.60
N VAL A 154 9.96 -5.74 -23.48
CA VAL A 154 9.75 -7.06 -22.89
C VAL A 154 10.27 -7.10 -21.46
N ARG A 155 9.47 -7.63 -20.53
CA ARG A 155 9.85 -7.85 -19.13
C ARG A 155 10.90 -8.96 -19.06
N VAL A 156 12.06 -8.65 -18.49
CA VAL A 156 13.10 -9.62 -18.13
C VAL A 156 13.14 -9.71 -16.62
N ALA A 157 12.65 -10.82 -16.07
CA ALA A 157 12.57 -11.04 -14.63
C ALA A 157 13.89 -11.63 -14.10
N ARG A 158 14.29 -11.21 -12.91
CA ARG A 158 15.31 -11.85 -12.09
C ARG A 158 14.61 -12.42 -10.86
N GLU A 159 14.58 -13.74 -10.77
CA GLU A 159 13.89 -14.47 -9.70
C GLU A 159 14.89 -14.85 -8.59
N ASP A 160 14.39 -15.37 -7.47
CA ASP A 160 15.20 -15.84 -6.33
C ASP A 160 16.21 -14.81 -5.79
N GLN A 161 15.82 -13.53 -5.79
CA GLN A 161 16.65 -12.44 -5.26
C GLN A 161 16.84 -12.52 -3.73
N GLN A 162 15.99 -13.29 -3.05
CA GLN A 162 16.05 -13.58 -1.63
C GLN A 162 15.70 -15.06 -1.40
N PRO A 163 16.30 -15.72 -0.39
CA PRO A 163 16.05 -17.13 -0.11
C PRO A 163 14.63 -17.37 0.41
N GLU A 164 14.06 -18.54 0.12
CA GLU A 164 12.69 -18.89 0.56
C GLU A 164 12.54 -18.92 2.08
N SER A 165 13.64 -19.21 2.80
CA SER A 165 13.69 -19.19 4.26
C SER A 165 13.32 -17.82 4.83
N ASP A 166 13.48 -16.73 4.08
CA ASP A 166 13.17 -15.37 4.51
C ASP A 166 11.69 -15.03 4.37
N PHE A 167 10.85 -16.01 4.03
CA PHE A 167 9.42 -15.87 3.83
C PHE A 167 8.63 -16.93 4.58
N VAL A 168 7.33 -16.65 4.76
CA VAL A 168 6.33 -17.56 5.30
C VAL A 168 5.19 -17.63 4.29
N LEU A 169 4.87 -18.84 3.85
CA LEU A 169 3.74 -19.11 2.97
C LEU A 169 2.47 -19.26 3.82
N PHE A 170 1.47 -18.44 3.52
CA PHE A 170 0.11 -18.54 4.08
C PHE A 170 -0.83 -19.06 3.00
N ASP A 171 -1.69 -20.02 3.32
CA ASP A 171 -2.83 -20.39 2.48
C ASP A 171 -4.12 -20.15 3.28
N LEU A 172 -4.91 -19.17 2.82
CA LEU A 172 -6.16 -18.82 3.46
C LEU A 172 -7.33 -19.72 3.03
N GLY A 173 -7.16 -20.51 1.96
CA GLY A 173 -8.20 -21.37 1.42
C GLY A 173 -9.58 -20.70 1.36
N ALA A 174 -10.63 -21.40 1.79
CA ALA A 174 -12.00 -20.89 1.77
C ALA A 174 -12.25 -19.64 2.65
N GLU A 175 -11.33 -19.30 3.55
CA GLU A 175 -11.43 -18.10 4.42
C GLU A 175 -10.93 -16.84 3.71
N SER A 176 -10.25 -16.95 2.56
CA SER A 176 -9.82 -15.80 1.77
C SER A 176 -11.02 -14.98 1.29
N LEU A 177 -10.87 -13.66 1.31
CA LEU A 177 -11.88 -12.77 0.76
C LEU A 177 -11.99 -12.88 -0.77
N LEU A 178 -11.02 -13.52 -1.44
CA LEU A 178 -11.06 -13.82 -2.87
C LEU A 178 -11.92 -15.04 -3.22
N GLU A 179 -12.17 -15.96 -2.28
CA GLU A 179 -12.90 -17.20 -2.55
C GLU A 179 -14.27 -16.96 -3.22
N PRO A 180 -15.11 -16.00 -2.77
CA PRO A 180 -16.43 -15.76 -3.39
C PRO A 180 -16.39 -15.31 -4.86
N VAL A 181 -15.24 -14.81 -5.32
CA VAL A 181 -15.05 -14.29 -6.69
C VAL A 181 -14.11 -15.16 -7.53
N THR A 182 -13.70 -16.31 -6.99
CA THR A 182 -12.78 -17.23 -7.65
C THR A 182 -13.52 -18.13 -8.63
N ASP A 183 -12.90 -18.42 -9.78
CA ASP A 183 -13.46 -19.31 -10.78
C ASP A 183 -12.51 -20.46 -11.17
N MET A 184 -13.08 -21.51 -11.78
CA MET A 184 -12.33 -22.67 -12.26
C MET A 184 -11.41 -22.36 -13.47
N ARG A 185 -11.60 -21.19 -14.10
CA ARG A 185 -10.86 -20.78 -15.31
C ARG A 185 -9.49 -20.20 -14.96
N GLY A 186 -9.26 -19.83 -13.70
CA GLY A 186 -8.03 -19.16 -13.27
C GLY A 186 -7.99 -17.74 -13.82
N SER A 187 -9.08 -16.98 -13.63
CA SER A 187 -9.23 -15.64 -14.17
C SER A 187 -8.38 -14.58 -13.48
N PHE A 188 -7.80 -14.83 -12.30
CA PHE A 188 -6.97 -13.84 -11.61
C PHE A 188 -5.72 -13.46 -12.39
N ARG A 189 -5.40 -12.18 -12.36
CA ARG A 189 -4.20 -11.60 -12.96
C ARG A 189 -3.55 -10.58 -12.05
N VAL A 190 -2.25 -10.47 -12.25
CA VAL A 190 -1.43 -9.32 -11.88
C VAL A 190 -0.77 -8.83 -13.17
N THR A 191 -0.66 -7.51 -13.31
CA THR A 191 -0.07 -6.86 -14.49
C THR A 191 1.33 -7.38 -14.76
N GLN A 192 1.62 -7.68 -16.02
CA GLN A 192 2.97 -8.07 -16.51
C GLN A 192 3.52 -9.33 -15.84
N TYR A 193 2.73 -10.40 -15.78
CA TYR A 193 3.09 -11.62 -15.06
C TYR A 193 2.47 -12.85 -15.70
N ASP A 194 3.15 -13.99 -15.59
CA ASP A 194 2.67 -15.24 -16.17
C ASP A 194 1.36 -15.68 -15.49
N PRO A 195 0.24 -15.74 -16.23
CA PRO A 195 -1.04 -16.18 -15.70
C PRO A 195 -1.03 -17.57 -15.07
N ARG A 196 -0.14 -18.45 -15.53
CA ARG A 196 -0.03 -19.83 -15.03
C ARG A 196 0.48 -19.87 -13.59
N LYS A 197 1.39 -18.96 -13.22
CA LYS A 197 1.91 -18.86 -11.85
C LYS A 197 0.81 -18.42 -10.88
N MET A 198 -0.01 -17.44 -11.26
CA MET A 198 -1.17 -17.01 -10.48
C MET A 198 -2.19 -18.13 -10.22
N ARG A 199 -2.43 -18.99 -11.21
CA ARG A 199 -3.36 -20.12 -11.06
C ARG A 199 -2.85 -21.20 -10.08
N GLN A 200 -1.53 -21.26 -9.87
CA GLN A 200 -0.93 -22.18 -8.90
C GLN A 200 -1.15 -21.69 -7.46
N THR A 201 -1.22 -20.38 -7.25
CA THR A 201 -1.34 -19.76 -5.93
C THR A 201 -2.78 -19.38 -5.56
N HIS A 202 -3.64 -19.11 -6.56
CA HIS A 202 -5.02 -18.69 -6.37
C HIS A 202 -5.98 -19.53 -7.23
N ALA A 203 -6.79 -20.36 -6.59
CA ALA A 203 -7.79 -21.26 -7.17
C ALA A 203 -8.87 -21.59 -6.11
N PRO A 204 -10.03 -22.18 -6.47
CA PRO A 204 -11.04 -22.52 -5.47
C PRO A 204 -10.47 -23.34 -4.31
N GLY A 205 -10.67 -22.86 -3.08
CA GLY A 205 -10.14 -23.46 -1.86
C GLY A 205 -8.63 -23.30 -1.63
N ARG A 206 -7.92 -22.49 -2.42
CA ARG A 206 -6.49 -22.21 -2.27
C ARG A 206 -6.17 -20.76 -2.62
N HIS A 207 -5.72 -19.99 -1.62
CA HIS A 207 -5.36 -18.57 -1.79
C HIS A 207 -4.09 -18.29 -1.02
N CYS A 208 -2.98 -18.36 -1.72
CA CYS A 208 -1.67 -18.29 -1.12
C CYS A 208 -1.11 -16.87 -1.10
N TYR A 209 -0.32 -16.56 -0.07
CA TYR A 209 0.46 -15.33 0.09
C TYR A 209 1.86 -15.66 0.63
N LEU A 210 2.90 -15.01 0.10
CA LEU A 210 4.30 -15.25 0.49
C LEU A 210 4.87 -14.01 1.17
N VAL A 211 4.71 -13.96 2.49
CA VAL A 211 4.99 -12.77 3.32
C VAL A 211 6.40 -12.84 3.90
N ALA A 212 7.11 -11.71 3.91
CA ALA A 212 8.45 -11.60 4.49
C ALA A 212 8.44 -12.04 5.96
N ARG A 213 9.33 -12.96 6.32
CA ARG A 213 9.46 -13.52 7.67
C ARG A 213 9.73 -12.44 8.71
N ALA A 214 10.50 -11.41 8.36
CA ALA A 214 10.73 -10.25 9.23
C ALA A 214 9.43 -9.58 9.70
N ILE A 215 8.39 -9.54 8.85
CA ILE A 215 7.07 -8.98 9.21
C ILE A 215 6.31 -9.93 10.16
N VAL A 216 6.37 -11.24 9.90
CA VAL A 216 5.67 -12.25 10.72
C VAL A 216 6.33 -12.41 12.10
N GLU A 217 7.64 -12.26 12.17
CA GLU A 217 8.40 -12.36 13.43
C GLU A 217 8.41 -11.06 14.23
N ALA A 218 8.01 -9.94 13.65
CA ALA A 218 7.94 -8.68 14.37
C ALA A 218 6.91 -8.73 15.51
N ASP A 219 7.27 -8.15 16.65
CA ASP A 219 6.35 -7.91 17.76
C ASP A 219 5.54 -6.62 17.52
N VAL A 220 6.17 -5.65 16.85
CA VAL A 220 5.54 -4.39 16.40
C VAL A 220 5.91 -4.09 14.94
N VAL A 221 4.92 -3.68 14.15
CA VAL A 221 5.14 -3.13 12.80
C VAL A 221 4.69 -1.67 12.78
N VAL A 222 5.61 -0.76 12.46
CA VAL A 222 5.30 0.64 12.18
C VAL A 222 5.14 0.80 10.67
N ASN A 223 3.90 0.83 10.21
CA ASN A 223 3.52 0.98 8.81
C ASN A 223 3.52 2.47 8.44
N VAL A 224 4.38 2.88 7.50
CA VAL A 224 4.62 4.29 7.14
C VAL A 224 4.21 4.57 5.68
N PRO A 225 2.90 4.51 5.36
CA PRO A 225 2.44 4.68 3.99
C PRO A 225 2.51 6.13 3.51
N LYS A 226 2.56 6.31 2.19
CA LYS A 226 2.31 7.57 1.50
C LYS A 226 0.82 7.71 1.17
N LEU A 227 0.17 8.79 1.57
CA LEU A 227 -1.21 9.08 1.18
C LEU A 227 -1.25 9.51 -0.29
N LYS A 228 -1.95 8.75 -1.14
CA LYS A 228 -2.15 9.13 -2.55
C LYS A 228 -3.35 8.46 -3.20
N THR A 229 -3.86 9.04 -4.28
CA THR A 229 -4.76 8.32 -5.19
C THR A 229 -4.06 7.10 -5.81
N HIS A 230 -4.84 6.09 -6.19
CA HIS A 230 -4.31 4.87 -6.80
C HIS A 230 -5.28 4.31 -7.84
N CYS A 231 -4.83 4.15 -9.08
CA CYS A 231 -5.69 3.73 -10.19
C CYS A 231 -6.38 2.38 -10.01
N LYS A 232 -5.78 1.40 -9.32
CA LYS A 232 -6.43 0.08 -9.04
C LYS A 232 -7.28 0.03 -7.77
N ALA A 233 -6.79 0.57 -6.66
CA ALA A 233 -7.40 0.41 -5.33
C ALA A 233 -8.11 1.69 -4.82
N GLY A 234 -8.12 2.75 -5.62
CA GLY A 234 -8.68 4.06 -5.29
C GLY A 234 -7.70 4.93 -4.51
N ILE A 235 -7.16 4.36 -3.43
CA ILE A 235 -6.19 5.02 -2.55
C ILE A 235 -4.98 4.13 -2.27
N THR A 236 -3.86 4.77 -1.97
CA THR A 236 -2.78 4.20 -1.18
C THR A 236 -2.85 4.83 0.20
N SER A 237 -3.01 4.00 1.23
CA SER A 237 -2.71 4.31 2.62
C SER A 237 -2.52 2.98 3.38
N ALA A 238 -2.70 2.96 4.70
CA ALA A 238 -2.33 1.88 5.61
C ALA A 238 -2.72 0.47 5.11
N LEU A 239 -3.97 0.28 4.64
CA LEU A 239 -4.45 -1.03 4.16
C LEU A 239 -3.66 -1.49 2.93
N LYS A 240 -3.46 -0.60 1.95
CA LYS A 240 -2.85 -0.91 0.66
C LYS A 240 -1.34 -1.11 0.75
N ASN A 241 -0.68 -0.46 1.71
CA ASN A 241 0.77 -0.50 1.86
C ASN A 241 1.29 -1.92 2.14
N LEU A 242 0.43 -2.80 2.63
CA LEU A 242 0.80 -4.19 2.91
C LEU A 242 1.09 -5.03 1.65
N VAL A 243 0.72 -4.56 0.45
CA VAL A 243 1.19 -5.21 -0.79
C VAL A 243 2.72 -5.32 -0.88
N GLY A 244 3.43 -4.42 -0.20
CA GLY A 244 4.88 -4.44 -0.11
C GLY A 244 5.47 -5.33 1.00
N ILE A 245 4.70 -6.20 1.66
CA ILE A 245 5.26 -7.22 2.56
C ILE A 245 5.48 -8.56 1.84
N ASN A 246 4.97 -8.68 0.61
CA ASN A 246 4.89 -9.92 -0.12
C ASN A 246 6.03 -10.02 -1.14
N GLY A 247 6.77 -11.13 -1.14
CA GLY A 247 8.01 -11.26 -1.92
C GLY A 247 7.81 -11.48 -3.42
N ASN A 248 6.71 -12.10 -3.78
CA ASN A 248 6.37 -12.51 -5.15
C ASN A 248 5.02 -11.90 -5.55
N LYS A 249 4.94 -11.06 -6.59
CA LYS A 249 3.67 -10.41 -6.96
C LYS A 249 2.66 -11.36 -7.62
N GLU A 250 3.08 -12.55 -8.04
CA GLU A 250 2.18 -13.64 -8.49
C GLU A 250 1.35 -14.28 -7.35
N PHE A 251 1.46 -13.75 -6.14
CA PHE A 251 0.56 -14.06 -5.02
C PHE A 251 -0.43 -12.91 -4.77
N LEU A 252 -0.46 -11.89 -5.63
CA LEU A 252 -1.22 -10.66 -5.41
C LEU A 252 -2.22 -10.40 -6.55
N PRO A 253 -3.38 -11.10 -6.56
CA PRO A 253 -4.44 -10.82 -7.53
C PRO A 253 -4.82 -9.34 -7.53
N HIS A 254 -4.79 -8.72 -8.70
CA HIS A 254 -5.19 -7.32 -8.88
C HIS A 254 -6.52 -7.19 -9.61
N HIS A 255 -6.86 -8.13 -10.49
CA HIS A 255 -8.13 -8.18 -11.20
C HIS A 255 -8.38 -9.60 -11.74
N ARG A 256 -9.57 -9.81 -12.30
CA ARG A 256 -10.01 -10.96 -13.07
C ARG A 256 -10.18 -10.57 -14.54
N VAL A 257 -9.68 -11.39 -15.45
CA VAL A 257 -9.75 -11.11 -16.90
C VAL A 257 -11.19 -10.91 -17.36
N GLY A 258 -11.41 -9.90 -18.19
CA GLY A 258 -12.70 -9.55 -18.77
C GLY A 258 -13.37 -8.37 -18.07
N GLY A 259 -14.31 -7.75 -18.77
CA GLY A 259 -15.11 -6.66 -18.21
C GLY A 259 -16.25 -7.13 -17.30
N SER A 260 -16.85 -6.20 -16.57
CA SER A 260 -17.92 -6.45 -15.60
C SER A 260 -19.14 -7.19 -16.15
N ARG A 261 -19.45 -7.08 -17.45
CA ARG A 261 -20.56 -7.84 -18.09
C ARG A 261 -20.24 -9.33 -18.31
N HIS A 262 -18.99 -9.75 -18.14
CA HIS A 262 -18.53 -11.12 -18.39
C HIS A 262 -18.00 -11.82 -17.12
N GLY A 263 -18.24 -11.24 -15.94
CA GLY A 263 -17.79 -11.77 -14.64
C GLY A 263 -16.34 -11.45 -14.28
N GLY A 264 -15.61 -10.72 -15.13
CA GLY A 264 -14.32 -10.13 -14.80
C GLY A 264 -14.48 -8.74 -14.17
N ASP A 265 -13.39 -8.11 -13.77
CA ASP A 265 -13.36 -6.75 -13.22
C ASP A 265 -12.18 -5.92 -13.74
N CYS A 266 -11.61 -6.33 -14.88
CA CYS A 266 -10.47 -5.67 -15.52
C CYS A 266 -10.82 -4.27 -16.06
N TYR A 267 -12.08 -4.07 -16.48
CA TYR A 267 -12.63 -2.80 -16.96
C TYR A 267 -14.16 -2.78 -16.89
N PRO A 268 -14.80 -1.60 -16.93
CA PRO A 268 -16.25 -1.50 -17.00
C PRO A 268 -16.81 -2.04 -18.32
N GLY A 269 -17.98 -2.69 -18.25
CA GLY A 269 -18.75 -3.09 -19.44
C GLY A 269 -18.29 -4.43 -20.02
N GLY A 270 -18.29 -4.54 -21.36
CA GLY A 270 -18.05 -5.79 -22.07
C GLY A 270 -17.30 -5.61 -23.40
N SER A 271 -16.30 -4.73 -23.44
CA SER A 271 -15.57 -4.42 -24.67
C SER A 271 -14.80 -5.63 -25.22
N VAL A 272 -15.14 -6.02 -26.45
CA VAL A 272 -14.44 -7.09 -27.19
C VAL A 272 -13.01 -6.66 -27.56
N LEU A 273 -12.81 -5.38 -27.91
CA LEU A 273 -11.48 -4.84 -28.20
C LEU A 273 -10.56 -4.95 -26.98
N LYS A 274 -11.06 -4.55 -25.80
CA LYS A 274 -10.29 -4.69 -24.55
C LYS A 274 -9.99 -6.14 -24.23
N ARG A 275 -10.94 -7.05 -24.49
CA ARG A 275 -10.69 -8.48 -24.34
C ARG A 275 -9.58 -8.99 -25.27
N ALA A 276 -9.49 -8.49 -26.50
CA ALA A 276 -8.40 -8.81 -27.40
C ALA A 276 -7.04 -8.27 -26.89
N ILE A 277 -7.01 -7.07 -26.31
CA ILE A 277 -5.80 -6.52 -25.65
C ILE A 277 -5.36 -7.45 -24.52
N GLU A 278 -6.28 -7.87 -23.63
CA GLU A 278 -5.97 -8.81 -22.54
C GLU A 278 -5.33 -10.12 -23.06
N VAL A 279 -5.87 -10.69 -24.14
CA VAL A 279 -5.31 -11.90 -24.76
C VAL A 279 -3.89 -11.66 -25.27
N ALA A 280 -3.63 -10.53 -25.94
CA ALA A 280 -2.30 -10.19 -26.44
C ALA A 280 -1.30 -10.02 -25.29
N LEU A 281 -1.70 -9.33 -24.21
CA LEU A 281 -0.88 -9.15 -23.02
C LEU A 281 -0.58 -10.47 -22.32
N ASP A 282 -1.58 -11.35 -22.14
CA ASP A 282 -1.38 -12.69 -21.57
C ASP A 282 -0.39 -13.50 -22.42
N GLN A 283 -0.50 -13.48 -23.75
CA GLN A 283 0.44 -14.17 -24.63
C GLN A 283 1.87 -13.61 -24.53
N SER A 284 2.02 -12.29 -24.38
CA SER A 284 3.32 -11.66 -24.14
C SER A 284 3.91 -12.09 -22.79
N ASN A 285 3.09 -12.14 -21.74
CA ASN A 285 3.50 -12.49 -20.39
C ASN A 285 3.88 -13.96 -20.19
N LEU A 286 3.50 -14.86 -21.11
CA LEU A 286 3.95 -16.26 -21.13
C LEU A 286 5.42 -16.41 -21.54
N ALA A 287 6.02 -15.38 -22.14
CA ALA A 287 7.42 -15.42 -22.57
C ALA A 287 8.37 -15.17 -21.39
N SER A 288 9.35 -16.05 -21.22
CA SER A 288 10.40 -15.92 -20.21
C SER A 288 11.63 -15.14 -20.68
N ALA A 289 11.71 -14.83 -21.98
CA ALA A 289 12.81 -14.09 -22.59
C ALA A 289 12.33 -13.29 -23.83
N PRO A 290 13.03 -12.19 -24.21
CA PRO A 290 12.75 -11.48 -25.44
C PRO A 290 12.89 -12.39 -26.67
N GLY A 291 11.91 -12.34 -27.56
CA GLY A 291 11.92 -13.13 -28.79
C GLY A 291 10.81 -12.69 -29.75
N THR A 292 10.91 -13.09 -31.02
CA THR A 292 10.04 -12.61 -32.10
C THR A 292 8.54 -12.76 -31.78
N ARG A 293 8.13 -13.89 -31.18
CA ARG A 293 6.73 -14.12 -30.79
C ARG A 293 6.29 -13.20 -29.65
N ALA A 294 7.11 -13.03 -28.62
CA ALA A 294 6.81 -12.15 -27.48
C ALA A 294 6.68 -10.70 -27.94
N PHE A 295 7.57 -10.27 -28.83
CA PHE A 295 7.56 -8.95 -29.44
C PHE A 295 6.29 -8.73 -30.29
N ALA A 296 5.94 -9.69 -31.14
CA ALA A 296 4.73 -9.59 -31.97
C ALA A 296 3.46 -9.42 -31.13
N TRP A 297 3.31 -10.19 -30.04
CA TRP A 297 2.17 -10.05 -29.14
C TRP A 297 2.18 -8.75 -28.35
N SER A 298 3.35 -8.29 -27.89
CA SER A 298 3.50 -6.99 -27.22
C SER A 298 3.07 -5.85 -28.16
N ALA A 299 3.62 -5.83 -29.38
CA ALA A 299 3.28 -4.83 -30.39
C ALA A 299 1.79 -4.89 -30.78
N THR A 300 1.19 -6.08 -30.83
CA THR A 300 -0.26 -6.22 -31.07
C THR A 300 -1.06 -5.58 -29.94
N GLY A 301 -0.69 -5.83 -28.69
CA GLY A 301 -1.30 -5.20 -27.52
C GLY A 301 -1.22 -3.67 -27.58
N ASP A 302 -0.04 -3.13 -27.92
CA ASP A 302 0.19 -1.69 -28.05
C ASP A 302 -0.67 -1.05 -29.15
N VAL A 303 -0.74 -1.68 -30.33
CA VAL A 303 -1.56 -1.18 -31.45
C VAL A 303 -3.05 -1.17 -31.07
N LEU A 304 -3.55 -2.26 -30.50
CA LEU A 304 -4.95 -2.33 -30.06
C LEU A 304 -5.24 -1.34 -28.92
N GLY A 305 -4.30 -1.13 -28.01
CA GLY A 305 -4.38 -0.12 -26.96
C GLY A 305 -4.50 1.30 -27.50
N ARG A 306 -3.68 1.66 -28.50
CA ARG A 306 -3.77 2.97 -29.17
C ARG A 306 -5.12 3.16 -29.88
N ILE A 307 -5.63 2.11 -30.53
CA ILE A 307 -6.95 2.15 -31.14
C ILE A 307 -8.02 2.39 -30.07
N ALA A 308 -7.96 1.68 -28.94
CA ALA A 308 -8.91 1.89 -27.84
C ALA A 308 -8.85 3.32 -27.28
N GLN A 309 -7.66 3.89 -27.13
CA GLN A 309 -7.48 5.29 -26.70
C GLN A 309 -8.06 6.28 -27.71
N LEU A 310 -7.85 6.07 -29.02
CA LEU A 310 -8.47 6.90 -30.07
C LEU A 310 -10.00 6.80 -30.07
N MET A 311 -10.55 5.68 -29.58
CA MET A 311 -11.98 5.49 -29.36
C MET A 311 -12.48 6.05 -28.02
N GLY A 312 -11.64 6.77 -27.28
CA GLY A 312 -11.99 7.44 -26.02
C GLY A 312 -11.80 6.59 -24.76
N ASP A 313 -11.04 5.48 -24.81
CA ASP A 313 -10.74 4.72 -23.61
C ASP A 313 -9.70 5.42 -22.72
N GLU A 314 -10.10 5.79 -21.50
CA GLU A 314 -9.21 6.33 -20.47
C GLU A 314 -8.85 5.30 -19.37
N VAL A 315 -9.53 4.15 -19.31
CA VAL A 315 -9.40 3.19 -18.18
C VAL A 315 -8.40 2.07 -18.48
N GLY A 316 -8.27 1.66 -19.74
CA GLY A 316 -7.39 0.55 -20.12
C GLY A 316 -7.87 -0.81 -19.63
N VAL A 317 -6.91 -1.72 -19.37
CA VAL A 317 -7.13 -3.16 -19.09
C VAL A 317 -6.30 -3.67 -17.91
N GLU A 318 -6.23 -2.90 -16.83
CA GLU A 318 -5.47 -3.30 -15.63
C GLU A 318 -6.29 -3.35 -14.33
N GLY A 319 -7.63 -3.32 -14.42
CA GLY A 319 -8.51 -3.20 -13.26
C GLY A 319 -8.43 -1.81 -12.62
N ALA A 320 -8.19 -0.78 -13.42
CA ALA A 320 -7.90 0.58 -12.96
C ALA A 320 -9.18 1.44 -12.77
N TRP A 321 -10.18 0.92 -12.05
CA TRP A 321 -11.47 1.59 -11.88
C TRP A 321 -12.19 1.17 -10.58
N SER A 322 -13.17 1.98 -10.17
CA SER A 322 -13.95 1.85 -8.92
C SER A 322 -14.69 0.52 -8.77
N GLY A 323 -15.03 -0.14 -9.88
CA GLY A 323 -15.70 -1.45 -9.89
C GLY A 323 -14.77 -2.66 -9.82
N ASN A 324 -13.46 -2.46 -9.59
CA ASN A 324 -12.54 -3.56 -9.30
C ASN A 324 -12.96 -4.28 -8.01
N ASP A 325 -13.18 -5.59 -8.10
CA ASP A 325 -13.66 -6.44 -7.01
C ASP A 325 -12.65 -7.55 -6.67
N THR A 326 -11.36 -7.30 -6.90
CA THR A 326 -10.26 -8.23 -6.63
C THR A 326 -9.23 -7.60 -5.72
N VAL A 327 -8.70 -6.42 -6.10
CA VAL A 327 -7.51 -5.87 -5.43
C VAL A 327 -7.78 -5.52 -3.97
N TRP A 328 -8.99 -5.07 -3.62
CA TRP A 328 -9.31 -4.75 -2.24
C TRP A 328 -9.32 -6.01 -1.36
N ARG A 329 -9.85 -7.14 -1.87
CA ARG A 329 -9.85 -8.44 -1.18
C ARG A 329 -8.44 -8.90 -0.89
N THR A 330 -7.56 -8.83 -1.90
CA THR A 330 -6.12 -9.10 -1.76
C THR A 330 -5.48 -8.25 -0.66
N CYS A 331 -5.81 -6.95 -0.60
CA CYS A 331 -5.26 -6.06 0.43
C CYS A 331 -5.77 -6.43 1.82
N LEU A 332 -7.06 -6.70 1.97
CA LEU A 332 -7.64 -7.07 3.27
C LEU A 332 -7.13 -8.44 3.75
N ASP A 333 -6.92 -9.42 2.87
CA ASP A 333 -6.28 -10.70 3.23
C ASP A 333 -4.85 -10.51 3.74
N LEU A 334 -4.07 -9.61 3.13
CA LEU A 334 -2.75 -9.24 3.66
C LEU A 334 -2.82 -8.56 5.03
N ASN A 335 -3.85 -7.73 5.28
CA ASN A 335 -4.07 -7.16 6.62
C ASN A 335 -4.40 -8.26 7.64
N ARG A 336 -5.21 -9.26 7.26
CA ARG A 336 -5.51 -10.42 8.12
C ARG A 336 -4.24 -11.23 8.41
N ILE A 337 -3.38 -11.46 7.42
CA ILE A 337 -2.10 -12.14 7.61
C ILE A 337 -1.16 -11.33 8.51
N LEU A 338 -1.03 -10.02 8.28
CA LEU A 338 -0.21 -9.16 9.13
C LEU A 338 -0.69 -9.20 10.59
N ASN A 339 -1.99 -9.26 10.81
CA ASN A 339 -2.53 -9.14 12.16
C ASN A 339 -2.55 -10.48 12.90
N TYR A 340 -2.88 -11.58 12.21
CA TYR A 340 -3.16 -12.87 12.83
C TYR A 340 -2.18 -13.98 12.45
N GLY A 341 -1.35 -13.79 11.41
CA GLY A 341 -0.46 -14.81 10.89
C GLY A 341 0.63 -15.23 11.88
N ARG A 342 0.98 -16.51 11.90
CA ARG A 342 2.05 -17.13 12.70
C ARG A 342 3.21 -17.55 11.81
N THR A 343 4.35 -17.84 12.43
CA THR A 343 5.59 -18.24 11.73
C THR A 343 5.50 -19.62 11.05
N ASP A 344 4.47 -20.41 11.36
CA ASP A 344 4.17 -21.70 10.74
C ASP A 344 3.23 -21.60 9.51
N GLY A 345 2.84 -20.37 9.12
CA GLY A 345 1.95 -20.14 7.98
C GLY A 345 0.45 -20.23 8.28
N THR A 346 0.05 -20.38 9.55
CA THR A 346 -1.36 -20.38 9.99
C THR A 346 -1.81 -19.02 10.53
N LEU A 347 -3.11 -18.79 10.65
CA LEU A 347 -3.68 -17.61 11.32
C LEU A 347 -4.21 -17.99 12.70
N ALA A 348 -3.87 -17.18 13.69
CA ALA A 348 -4.37 -17.26 15.06
C ALA A 348 -5.78 -16.67 15.19
N GLU A 349 -6.52 -17.04 16.23
CA GLU A 349 -7.80 -16.40 16.59
C GLU A 349 -7.63 -15.02 17.25
N THR A 350 -6.40 -14.67 17.66
CA THR A 350 -6.09 -13.39 18.30
C THR A 350 -4.96 -12.67 17.56
N PRO A 351 -4.91 -11.33 17.60
CA PRO A 351 -3.81 -10.59 16.98
C PRO A 351 -2.43 -11.00 17.54
N GLN A 352 -1.48 -11.24 16.64
CA GLN A 352 -0.13 -11.75 16.95
C GLN A 352 0.90 -10.63 17.12
N ARG A 353 0.67 -9.45 16.54
CA ARG A 353 1.58 -8.29 16.60
C ARG A 353 0.81 -6.99 16.69
N ARG A 354 1.45 -5.97 17.26
CA ARG A 354 0.89 -4.60 17.30
C ARG A 354 1.27 -3.88 16.01
N VAL A 355 0.34 -3.15 15.42
CA VAL A 355 0.59 -2.37 14.20
C VAL A 355 0.28 -0.90 14.48
N LEU A 356 1.23 -0.03 14.18
CA LEU A 356 1.10 1.42 14.28
C LEU A 356 1.15 2.01 12.88
N HIS A 357 0.24 2.91 12.54
CA HIS A 357 0.22 3.55 11.24
C HIS A 357 0.65 5.00 11.39
N VAL A 358 1.68 5.42 10.64
CA VAL A 358 2.16 6.81 10.55
C VAL A 358 2.15 7.21 9.08
N VAL A 359 1.11 7.89 8.63
CA VAL A 359 0.91 8.22 7.22
C VAL A 359 1.63 9.51 6.86
N ASP A 360 2.47 9.43 5.84
CA ASP A 360 3.01 10.60 5.15
C ASP A 360 1.91 11.22 4.27
N ALA A 361 1.35 12.32 4.78
CA ALA A 361 0.43 13.19 4.07
C ALA A 361 1.00 14.62 4.03
N MET A 362 2.33 14.80 4.01
CA MET A 362 2.91 16.14 3.89
C MET A 362 2.75 16.62 2.45
N ILE A 363 3.38 15.88 1.54
CA ILE A 363 3.17 15.96 0.11
C ILE A 363 2.44 14.68 -0.28
N ALA A 364 1.11 14.71 -0.29
CA ALA A 364 0.30 13.60 -0.77
C ALA A 364 0.38 13.49 -2.31
N GLY A 365 -0.14 12.40 -2.85
CA GLY A 365 -0.22 12.18 -4.31
C GLY A 365 -1.65 12.25 -4.84
N GLN A 366 -1.86 12.91 -5.97
CA GLN A 366 -3.14 12.95 -6.68
C GLN A 366 -2.98 12.63 -8.17
N GLY A 367 -4.08 12.56 -8.92
CA GLY A 367 -4.09 12.25 -10.35
C GLY A 367 -3.77 10.77 -10.63
N ASP A 368 -2.91 10.50 -11.61
CA ASP A 368 -2.58 9.17 -12.11
C ASP A 368 -1.56 8.41 -11.23
N GLY A 369 -1.89 8.26 -9.95
CA GLY A 369 -1.19 7.39 -9.02
C GLY A 369 -1.40 5.89 -9.33
N PRO A 370 -0.48 5.00 -8.94
CA PRO A 370 0.63 5.28 -8.03
C PRO A 370 1.96 5.64 -8.74
N LEU A 371 2.03 5.67 -10.08
CA LEU A 371 3.31 5.78 -10.80
C LEU A 371 3.59 7.18 -11.35
N ALA A 372 2.56 7.99 -11.59
CA ALA A 372 2.65 9.36 -12.10
C ALA A 372 1.92 10.34 -11.16
N ALA A 373 2.08 10.13 -9.84
CA ALA A 373 1.37 10.94 -8.85
C ALA A 373 1.82 12.41 -8.92
N GLU A 374 0.84 13.32 -9.01
CA GLU A 374 1.04 14.76 -8.89
C GLU A 374 1.05 15.17 -7.41
N PRO A 375 1.78 16.22 -7.01
CA PRO A 375 1.81 16.65 -5.62
C PRO A 375 0.46 17.24 -5.19
N LEU A 376 0.07 16.90 -3.97
CA LEU A 376 -1.03 17.49 -3.22
C LEU A 376 -0.48 17.90 -1.85
N GLU A 377 -0.18 19.17 -1.69
CA GLU A 377 0.38 19.74 -0.46
C GLU A 377 -0.70 19.79 0.63
N LEU A 378 -0.65 18.84 1.57
CA LEU A 378 -1.55 18.83 2.72
C LEU A 378 -0.85 19.29 4.00
N GLY A 379 0.47 19.05 4.11
CA GLY A 379 1.27 19.44 5.28
C GLY A 379 0.87 18.68 6.55
N LEU A 380 0.51 17.40 6.44
CA LEU A 380 0.00 16.60 7.55
C LEU A 380 0.81 15.33 7.81
N LEU A 381 0.88 14.91 9.07
CA LEU A 381 1.06 13.52 9.45
C LEU A 381 -0.27 12.99 9.97
N LEU A 382 -0.65 11.78 9.54
CA LEU A 382 -1.76 11.05 10.16
C LEU A 382 -1.22 9.89 10.99
N GLY A 383 -1.91 9.56 12.07
CA GLY A 383 -1.55 8.44 12.93
C GLY A 383 -2.77 7.69 13.42
N GLY A 384 -2.67 6.38 13.55
CA GLY A 384 -3.75 5.57 14.11
C GLY A 384 -3.34 4.14 14.37
N GLY A 385 -4.06 3.49 15.30
CA GLY A 385 -3.86 2.06 15.60
C GLY A 385 -4.58 1.13 14.61
N ASN A 386 -5.63 1.61 13.94
CA ASN A 386 -6.42 0.78 13.03
C ASN A 386 -6.30 1.25 11.57
N PRO A 387 -5.97 0.37 10.62
CA PRO A 387 -5.76 0.78 9.23
C PRO A 387 -7.07 1.18 8.53
N ALA A 388 -8.22 0.62 8.94
CA ALA A 388 -9.52 0.97 8.36
C ALA A 388 -9.93 2.41 8.70
N ALA A 389 -9.74 2.82 9.96
CA ALA A 389 -9.99 4.21 10.38
C ALA A 389 -9.05 5.20 9.68
N VAL A 390 -7.76 4.86 9.58
CA VAL A 390 -6.76 5.70 8.91
C VAL A 390 -7.08 5.87 7.42
N ASP A 391 -7.43 4.79 6.72
CA ASP A 391 -7.81 4.85 5.30
C ASP A 391 -9.16 5.55 5.09
N TRP A 392 -10.08 5.47 6.05
CA TRP A 392 -11.35 6.21 6.02
C TRP A 392 -11.12 7.72 6.03
N VAL A 393 -10.29 8.21 6.96
CA VAL A 393 -9.87 9.63 7.01
C VAL A 393 -9.05 10.00 5.78
N GLY A 394 -8.13 9.12 5.34
CA GLY A 394 -7.32 9.33 4.14
C GLY A 394 -8.14 9.46 2.86
N ALA A 395 -9.21 8.67 2.71
CA ALA A 395 -10.13 8.76 1.59
C ALA A 395 -10.84 10.12 1.55
N HIS A 396 -11.30 10.61 2.71
CA HIS A 396 -11.84 11.97 2.81
C HIS A 396 -10.82 13.01 2.38
N LEU A 397 -9.59 12.97 2.91
CA LEU A 397 -8.51 13.93 2.56
C LEU A 397 -8.12 13.91 1.08
N LEU A 398 -8.36 12.80 0.38
CA LEU A 398 -8.18 12.66 -1.07
C LEU A 398 -9.44 13.02 -1.86
N GLY A 399 -10.46 13.63 -1.24
CA GLY A 399 -11.68 14.07 -1.91
C GLY A 399 -12.59 12.94 -2.41
N TYR A 400 -12.42 11.72 -1.88
CA TYR A 400 -13.32 10.61 -2.17
C TYR A 400 -14.51 10.58 -1.21
N ASP A 401 -15.62 10.01 -1.67
CA ASP A 401 -16.62 9.42 -0.79
C ASP A 401 -16.09 8.03 -0.34
N PRO A 402 -15.73 7.83 0.94
CA PRO A 402 -15.16 6.55 1.39
C PRO A 402 -16.12 5.37 1.20
N HIS A 403 -17.43 5.60 1.09
CA HIS A 403 -18.39 4.54 0.79
C HIS A 403 -18.26 4.01 -0.65
N ARG A 404 -17.66 4.78 -1.55
CA ARG A 404 -17.39 4.41 -2.94
C ARG A 404 -16.00 3.81 -3.14
N VAL A 405 -15.13 3.89 -2.13
CA VAL A 405 -13.82 3.24 -2.15
C VAL A 405 -13.94 1.86 -1.49
N ALA A 406 -14.07 0.81 -2.31
CA ALA A 406 -14.27 -0.56 -1.82
C ALA A 406 -13.24 -0.98 -0.76
N LEU A 407 -11.96 -0.62 -0.94
CA LEU A 407 -10.92 -0.91 0.05
C LEU A 407 -11.21 -0.30 1.42
N ALA A 408 -11.65 0.96 1.47
CA ALA A 408 -11.99 1.63 2.72
C ALA A 408 -13.31 1.12 3.30
N ARG A 409 -14.33 0.91 2.45
CA ARG A 409 -15.66 0.44 2.87
C ARG A 409 -15.61 -0.99 3.46
N GLU A 410 -15.03 -1.93 2.72
CA GLU A 410 -15.07 -3.35 3.07
C GLU A 410 -14.14 -3.71 4.24
N ALA A 411 -13.20 -2.84 4.61
CA ALA A 411 -12.36 -3.01 5.79
C ALA A 411 -13.18 -3.06 7.10
N PHE A 412 -14.39 -2.50 7.10
CA PHE A 412 -15.37 -2.57 8.19
C PHE A 412 -16.30 -3.80 8.13
N GLY A 413 -16.06 -4.71 7.18
CA GLY A 413 -16.82 -5.94 7.03
C GLY A 413 -16.65 -6.92 8.20
N ARG A 414 -17.59 -7.86 8.32
CA ARG A 414 -17.57 -8.92 9.34
C ARG A 414 -17.02 -10.22 8.76
N PHE A 415 -15.86 -10.64 9.23
CA PHE A 415 -15.19 -11.89 8.84
C PHE A 415 -14.40 -12.46 10.03
N ARG A 416 -14.04 -13.75 9.99
CA ARG A 416 -13.44 -14.50 11.12
C ARG A 416 -12.23 -13.83 11.78
N TRP A 417 -11.39 -13.16 10.99
CA TRP A 417 -10.23 -12.41 11.46
C TRP A 417 -10.41 -10.93 11.17
N PRO A 418 -11.20 -10.19 11.98
CA PRO A 418 -11.62 -8.83 11.64
C PRO A 418 -10.44 -7.86 11.57
N ILE A 419 -10.54 -6.86 10.69
CA ILE A 419 -9.61 -5.72 10.64
C ILE A 419 -10.01 -4.66 11.67
N THR A 420 -11.32 -4.52 11.91
CA THR A 420 -11.90 -3.59 12.88
C THR A 420 -13.03 -4.25 13.66
N ALA A 421 -13.25 -3.78 14.88
CA ALA A 421 -14.32 -4.20 15.78
C ALA A 421 -15.30 -3.05 16.10
N PHE A 422 -15.24 -1.94 15.37
CA PHE A 422 -16.12 -0.78 15.47
C PHE A 422 -16.71 -0.44 14.09
N GLU A 423 -17.83 0.26 14.09
CA GLU A 423 -18.51 0.72 12.88
C GLU A 423 -17.88 2.03 12.37
N ARG A 424 -18.01 2.29 11.07
CA ARG A 424 -17.36 3.42 10.38
C ARG A 424 -17.71 4.81 10.92
N ASP A 425 -18.89 4.97 11.51
CA ASP A 425 -19.35 6.21 12.15
C ASP A 425 -18.70 6.45 13.53
N GLU A 426 -18.03 5.44 14.08
CA GLU A 426 -17.25 5.55 15.31
C GLU A 426 -15.82 6.05 15.09
N VAL A 427 -15.40 6.25 13.82
CA VAL A 427 -14.09 6.82 13.47
C VAL A 427 -14.02 8.28 13.95
N ARG A 428 -13.00 8.60 14.74
CA ARG A 428 -12.82 9.94 15.32
C ARG A 428 -11.51 10.55 14.88
N LEU A 429 -11.58 11.74 14.29
CA LEU A 429 -10.40 12.57 14.05
C LEU A 429 -10.05 13.33 15.34
N ILE A 430 -8.77 13.35 15.69
CA ILE A 430 -8.21 14.13 16.80
C ILE A 430 -6.95 14.88 16.32
N GLY A 431 -6.41 15.77 17.14
CA GLY A 431 -5.19 16.52 16.85
C GLY A 431 -5.45 17.94 16.32
N ASP A 432 -4.56 18.43 15.47
CA ASP A 432 -4.49 19.84 15.04
C ASP A 432 -5.63 20.25 14.11
N LEU A 433 -6.28 19.27 13.50
CA LEU A 433 -7.47 19.48 12.68
C LEU A 433 -8.77 19.43 13.52
N GLY A 434 -8.70 19.32 14.85
CA GLY A 434 -9.88 19.20 15.71
C GLY A 434 -10.69 17.91 15.46
N GLY A 435 -11.85 17.80 16.12
CA GLY A 435 -12.75 16.65 15.99
C GLY A 435 -13.96 16.94 15.10
N GLY A 436 -14.21 16.08 14.11
CA GLY A 436 -15.44 16.07 13.32
C GLY A 436 -15.26 16.09 11.79
N THR A 437 -16.32 15.79 11.06
CA THR A 437 -16.38 15.81 9.59
C THR A 437 -16.42 17.22 9.00
N ALA A 438 -16.90 18.20 9.76
CA ALA A 438 -16.87 19.61 9.38
C ALA A 438 -15.44 20.11 9.15
N THR A 439 -14.49 19.74 10.02
CA THR A 439 -13.11 20.19 9.89
C THR A 439 -12.33 19.47 8.78
N LEU A 440 -12.68 18.23 8.45
CA LEU A 440 -12.19 17.58 7.22
C LEU A 440 -12.69 18.31 5.98
N SER A 441 -13.92 18.78 6.00
CA SER A 441 -14.49 19.57 4.90
C SER A 441 -13.77 20.92 4.75
N ASP A 442 -13.36 21.55 5.86
CA ASP A 442 -12.57 22.79 5.83
C ASP A 442 -11.16 22.57 5.27
N VAL A 443 -10.50 21.46 5.66
CA VAL A 443 -9.22 21.05 5.06
C VAL A 443 -9.37 20.77 3.57
N LEU A 444 -10.45 20.10 3.17
CA LEU A 444 -10.76 19.81 1.78
C LEU A 444 -11.11 21.06 0.97
N ALA A 445 -11.80 22.03 1.58
CA ALA A 445 -12.14 23.31 0.97
C ALA A 445 -10.91 24.20 0.81
N ALA A 446 -9.92 24.08 1.70
CA ALA A 446 -8.63 24.75 1.59
C ALA A 446 -7.72 24.12 0.52
N THR A 447 -7.89 22.83 0.24
CA THR A 447 -7.16 22.15 -0.84
C THR A 447 -7.78 22.44 -2.20
N GLN A 448 -6.94 22.72 -3.19
CA GLN A 448 -7.36 22.89 -4.59
C GLN A 448 -8.15 21.67 -5.09
N SER A 449 -8.92 21.82 -6.18
CA SER A 449 -9.63 20.71 -6.84
C SER A 449 -8.77 19.46 -6.95
N ILE A 450 -9.11 18.42 -6.20
CA ILE A 450 -8.33 17.18 -6.16
C ILE A 450 -8.55 16.42 -7.47
N LYS A 451 -7.45 15.96 -8.07
CA LYS A 451 -7.49 15.16 -9.31
C LYS A 451 -7.59 13.68 -8.97
N HIS A 452 -8.54 12.98 -9.59
CA HIS A 452 -8.69 11.53 -9.48
C HIS A 452 -8.33 10.82 -10.78
N PRO A 453 -7.81 9.58 -10.73
CA PRO A 453 -7.62 8.75 -11.91
C PRO A 453 -8.95 8.60 -12.69
N PRO A 454 -8.93 8.47 -14.03
CA PRO A 454 -10.14 8.39 -14.84
C PRO A 454 -11.18 7.39 -14.34
N GLY A 455 -10.76 6.17 -13.98
CA GLY A 455 -11.65 5.11 -13.48
C GLY A 455 -12.20 5.31 -12.07
N TRP A 456 -11.84 6.39 -11.37
CA TRP A 456 -12.24 6.69 -9.99
C TRP A 456 -12.97 8.03 -9.84
N ARG A 457 -13.16 8.79 -10.93
CA ARG A 457 -13.86 10.08 -10.91
C ARG A 457 -15.31 9.94 -10.40
N ASP A 458 -15.94 8.79 -10.59
CA ASP A 458 -17.28 8.46 -10.09
C ASP A 458 -17.34 8.28 -8.55
N SER A 459 -16.18 8.08 -7.93
CA SER A 459 -16.02 7.86 -6.50
C SER A 459 -15.65 9.13 -5.74
N ALA A 460 -15.36 10.22 -6.47
CA ALA A 460 -15.18 11.54 -5.89
C ALA A 460 -16.42 11.92 -5.07
N ALA A 461 -16.20 12.56 -3.93
CA ALA A 461 -17.31 13.15 -3.19
C ALA A 461 -18.01 14.15 -4.13
N ALA A 462 -19.35 14.06 -4.24
CA ALA A 462 -20.09 15.11 -4.91
C ALA A 462 -19.69 16.42 -4.24
N SER A 463 -19.22 17.38 -5.03
CA SER A 463 -18.71 18.65 -4.53
C SER A 463 -19.64 19.17 -3.42
N LEU A 464 -19.04 19.63 -2.31
CA LEU A 464 -19.71 20.43 -1.28
C LEU A 464 -20.19 21.79 -1.86
N GLU A 465 -20.61 21.83 -3.12
CA GLU A 465 -21.01 22.98 -3.94
C GLU A 465 -22.47 23.38 -3.75
N ARG A 466 -23.11 22.98 -2.65
CA ARG A 466 -24.38 23.58 -2.24
C ARG A 466 -24.42 23.82 -0.74
N ARG A 467 -23.84 24.93 -0.31
CA ARG A 467 -24.46 25.81 0.68
C ARG A 467 -24.31 27.25 0.26
#